data_AF-A0A7S2CAF1-F1
#
_entry.id   AF-A0A7S2CAF1-F1
#
_cell.length_a   1.000
_cell.length_b   1.000
_cell.length_c   1.000
_cell.angle_alpha   90.00
_cell.angle_beta   90.00
_cell.angle_gamma   90.00
#
_symmetry.space_group_name_H-M   'P 1'
#
loop_
_entity.id
_entity.type
_entity.pdbx_description
1 polymer ?
#
loop_
_entity_poly.entity_id
_entity_poly.type
_entity_poly.pdbx_seq_one_letter_code
_entity_poly.pdbx_strand_id
1 'polypeptide(L)'
;KYCQPAMFVAGMAALEVMRETKKDAVERPQAVAGLSLGEYTACCAAGVLEFEDALKLVKLRAEAMQGATEAAAQCMCSVAGLDRPTLEKLCKEAKAADTSVKEPVCQIANVLFPAGFTCAGNKKCVDKLCELATKARALQARVIKAGGAFHTPLMKPAQEELNKAIDKALPKMKPPRCSIYFNMTGKKVAPGTPPSEFVDLMKKQMTNEVLWEPSIKQMIMDQVKDFYECGPLKQLKSMIKRIDQDAFKRTENISV
;
A
#
# COMPACT_ATOMS: atom_id res chain seq x y z
N LYS A 1 13.51 7.91 -4.05
CA LYS A 1 13.30 9.24 -4.67
C LYS A 1 12.52 9.18 -5.99
N TYR A 2 12.94 8.45 -7.05
CA TYR A 2 12.27 8.50 -8.37
C TYR A 2 11.16 7.47 -8.63
N CYS A 3 11.27 6.27 -8.05
CA CYS A 3 10.34 5.17 -8.34
C CYS A 3 8.88 5.54 -8.02
N GLN A 4 8.61 6.22 -6.91
CA GLN A 4 7.23 6.57 -6.55
C GLN A 4 6.60 7.59 -7.51
N PRO A 5 7.22 8.75 -7.82
CA PRO A 5 6.71 9.64 -8.87
C PRO A 5 6.49 8.93 -10.22
N ALA A 6 7.44 8.09 -10.65
CA ALA A 6 7.32 7.36 -11.91
C ALA A 6 6.11 6.42 -11.93
N MET A 7 5.91 5.65 -10.85
CA MET A 7 4.76 4.77 -10.70
C MET A 7 3.43 5.54 -10.65
N PHE A 8 3.41 6.69 -9.98
CA PHE A 8 2.22 7.55 -9.93
C PHE A 8 1.87 8.08 -11.34
N VAL A 9 2.85 8.64 -12.06
CA VAL A 9 2.65 9.16 -13.43
C VAL A 9 2.21 8.06 -14.37
N ALA A 10 2.83 6.88 -14.30
CA ALA A 10 2.43 5.74 -15.12
C ALA A 10 0.99 5.27 -14.80
N GLY A 11 0.57 5.29 -13.53
CA GLY A 11 -0.82 5.01 -13.15
C GLY A 11 -1.80 6.05 -13.70
N MET A 12 -1.43 7.33 -13.68
CA MET A 12 -2.24 8.40 -14.27
C MET A 12 -2.32 8.30 -15.81
N ALA A 13 -1.22 7.94 -16.48
CA ALA A 13 -1.22 7.68 -17.92
C ALA A 13 -2.14 6.50 -18.28
N ALA A 14 -2.19 5.45 -17.47
CA ALA A 14 -3.08 4.32 -17.68
C ALA A 14 -4.55 4.74 -17.58
N LEU A 15 -4.88 5.65 -16.65
CA LEU A 15 -6.22 6.22 -16.56
C LEU A 15 -6.59 7.00 -17.82
N GLU A 16 -5.66 7.75 -18.41
CA GLU A 16 -5.90 8.47 -19.67
C GLU A 16 -6.10 7.51 -20.85
N VAL A 17 -5.30 6.43 -20.96
CA VAL A 17 -5.53 5.35 -21.95
C VAL A 17 -6.92 4.71 -21.76
N MET A 18 -7.35 4.51 -20.51
CA MET A 18 -8.69 3.99 -20.24
C MET A 18 -9.80 4.97 -20.62
N ARG A 19 -9.59 6.29 -20.58
CA ARG A 19 -10.62 7.25 -21.01
C ARG A 19 -10.97 7.08 -22.49
N GLU A 20 -9.98 6.73 -23.31
CA GLU A 20 -10.17 6.49 -24.74
C GLU A 20 -10.77 5.11 -25.05
N THR A 21 -10.39 4.09 -24.27
CA THR A 21 -10.72 2.67 -24.58
C THR A 21 -11.85 2.08 -23.74
N LYS A 22 -12.13 2.68 -22.56
CA LYS A 22 -13.00 2.16 -21.49
C LYS A 22 -13.76 3.31 -20.80
N LYS A 23 -14.24 4.29 -21.57
CA LYS A 23 -14.83 5.55 -21.07
C LYS A 23 -15.76 5.38 -19.86
N ASP A 24 -16.73 4.47 -19.95
CA ASP A 24 -17.69 4.23 -18.86
C ASP A 24 -17.03 3.80 -17.54
N ALA A 25 -15.98 2.98 -17.60
CA ALA A 25 -15.26 2.50 -16.41
C ALA A 25 -14.51 3.64 -15.69
N VAL A 26 -14.08 4.67 -16.43
CA VAL A 26 -13.35 5.82 -15.87
C VAL A 26 -14.26 6.96 -15.45
N GLU A 27 -15.36 7.17 -16.17
CA GLU A 27 -16.33 8.23 -15.87
C GLU A 27 -17.25 7.85 -14.71
N ARG A 28 -17.59 6.57 -14.58
CA ARG A 28 -18.50 6.06 -13.54
C ARG A 28 -17.92 4.83 -12.81
N PRO A 29 -16.70 4.91 -12.24
CA PRO A 29 -16.16 3.80 -11.46
C PRO A 29 -17.03 3.61 -10.21
N GLN A 30 -17.35 2.35 -9.89
CA GLN A 30 -17.99 2.03 -8.62
C GLN A 30 -17.05 2.28 -7.43
N ALA A 31 -15.78 1.91 -7.59
CA ALA A 31 -14.77 2.06 -6.57
C ALA A 31 -13.36 2.14 -7.15
N VAL A 32 -12.44 2.68 -6.36
CA VAL A 32 -11.00 2.68 -6.60
C VAL A 32 -10.24 2.21 -5.36
N ALA A 33 -9.09 1.60 -5.59
CA ALA A 33 -8.14 1.20 -4.56
C ALA A 33 -6.74 1.25 -5.14
N GLY A 34 -5.73 1.48 -4.31
CA GLY A 34 -4.35 1.36 -4.74
C GLY A 34 -3.46 0.92 -3.59
N LEU A 35 -2.41 0.16 -3.92
CA LEU A 35 -1.50 -0.40 -2.93
C LEU A 35 -0.41 0.60 -2.55
N SER A 36 -0.34 0.95 -1.26
CA SER A 36 0.62 1.88 -0.69
C SER A 36 0.62 3.23 -1.43
N LEU A 37 1.65 3.49 -2.23
CA LEU A 37 1.70 4.65 -3.13
C LEU A 37 0.46 4.76 -4.03
N GLY A 38 -0.06 3.63 -4.52
CA GLY A 38 -1.21 3.61 -5.42
C GLY A 38 -2.46 4.25 -4.81
N GLU A 39 -2.55 4.37 -3.49
CA GLU A 39 -3.65 5.09 -2.83
C GLU A 39 -3.73 6.56 -3.28
N TYR A 40 -2.60 7.21 -3.56
CA TYR A 40 -2.57 8.58 -4.11
C TYR A 40 -3.10 8.63 -5.54
N THR A 41 -2.75 7.64 -6.38
CA THR A 41 -3.32 7.46 -7.72
C THR A 41 -4.83 7.21 -7.63
N ALA A 42 -5.29 6.39 -6.67
CA ALA A 42 -6.71 6.15 -6.44
C ALA A 42 -7.44 7.43 -5.98
N CYS A 43 -6.85 8.23 -5.08
CA CYS A 43 -7.39 9.53 -4.70
C CYS A 43 -7.53 10.47 -5.90
N CYS A 44 -6.56 10.52 -6.82
CA CYS A 44 -6.69 11.27 -8.08
C CYS A 44 -7.79 10.71 -8.97
N ALA A 45 -7.84 9.39 -9.16
CA ALA A 45 -8.87 8.72 -9.95
C ALA A 45 -10.29 8.96 -9.41
N ALA A 46 -10.44 9.16 -8.10
CA ALA A 46 -11.69 9.52 -7.44
C ALA A 46 -11.96 11.04 -7.40
N GLY A 47 -11.05 11.87 -7.93
CA GLY A 47 -11.20 13.33 -7.96
C GLY A 47 -10.89 14.04 -6.65
N VAL A 48 -10.34 13.34 -5.65
CA VAL A 48 -9.99 13.93 -4.33
C VAL A 48 -8.79 14.87 -4.45
N LEU A 49 -7.80 14.48 -5.25
CA LEU A 49 -6.58 15.24 -5.48
C LEU A 49 -6.43 15.56 -6.96
N GLU A 50 -6.04 16.80 -7.26
CA GLU A 50 -5.57 17.17 -8.59
C GLU A 50 -4.18 16.57 -8.87
N PHE A 51 -3.89 16.31 -10.15
CA PHE A 51 -2.65 15.64 -10.57
C PHE A 51 -1.38 16.31 -10.01
N GLU A 52 -1.29 17.64 -10.12
CA GLU A 52 -0.10 18.39 -9.71
C GLU A 52 0.14 18.33 -8.20
N ASP A 53 -0.93 18.44 -7.41
CA ASP A 53 -0.84 18.40 -5.96
C ASP A 53 -0.51 16.99 -5.48
N ALA A 54 -1.10 15.95 -6.09
CA ALA A 54 -0.74 14.57 -5.81
C ALA A 54 0.72 14.24 -6.19
N LEU A 55 1.21 14.70 -7.34
CA LEU A 55 2.60 14.49 -7.76
C LEU A 55 3.58 15.12 -6.77
N LYS A 56 3.29 16.33 -6.26
CA LYS A 56 4.08 16.99 -5.22
C LYS A 56 4.10 16.17 -3.92
N LEU A 57 2.94 15.68 -3.48
CA LEU A 57 2.83 14.83 -2.29
C LEU A 57 3.60 13.51 -2.46
N VAL A 58 3.47 12.87 -3.62
CA VAL A 58 4.16 11.62 -3.94
C VAL A 58 5.67 11.81 -3.98
N LYS A 59 6.16 12.90 -4.59
CA LYS A 59 7.59 13.23 -4.61
C LYS A 59 8.12 13.42 -3.20
N LEU A 60 7.44 14.23 -2.38
CA LEU A 60 7.80 14.46 -0.99
C LEU A 60 7.84 13.15 -0.19
N ARG A 61 6.80 12.32 -0.32
CA ARG A 61 6.74 10.99 0.31
C ARG A 61 7.96 10.14 -0.08
N ALA A 62 8.34 10.15 -1.35
CA ALA A 62 9.46 9.37 -1.87
C ALA A 62 10.83 9.86 -1.36
N GLU A 63 10.98 11.16 -1.13
CA GLU A 63 12.18 11.79 -0.59
C GLU A 63 12.28 11.57 0.92
N ALA A 64 11.19 11.81 1.65
CA ALA A 64 11.10 11.62 3.09
C ALA A 64 11.31 10.15 3.50
N MET A 65 10.69 9.19 2.79
CA MET A 65 10.90 7.75 3.04
C MET A 65 12.34 7.32 2.77
N GLN A 66 12.98 7.94 1.77
CA GLN A 66 14.39 7.68 1.49
C GLN A 66 15.27 8.20 2.62
N GLY A 67 15.02 9.42 3.13
CA GLY A 67 15.75 9.95 4.28
C GLY A 67 15.59 9.09 5.54
N ALA A 68 14.36 8.63 5.84
CA ALA A 68 14.10 7.73 6.97
C ALA A 68 14.80 6.37 6.81
N THR A 69 14.96 5.90 5.57
CA THR A 69 15.69 4.67 5.25
C THR A 69 17.19 4.79 5.55
N GLU A 70 17.79 5.93 5.19
CA GLU A 70 19.23 6.18 5.33
C GLU A 70 19.66 6.35 6.80
N ALA A 71 18.72 6.68 7.70
CA ALA A 71 19.00 6.90 9.11
C ALA A 71 19.33 5.63 9.91
N ALA A 72 18.89 4.45 9.47
CA ALA A 72 19.13 3.20 10.20
C ALA A 72 19.04 1.96 9.30
N ALA A 73 19.83 0.93 9.62
CA ALA A 73 19.79 -0.35 8.91
C ALA A 73 18.43 -1.05 9.11
N GLN A 74 17.66 -1.11 8.04
CA GLN A 74 16.29 -1.60 8.02
C GLN A 74 16.00 -2.30 6.69
N CYS A 75 15.03 -3.19 6.67
CA CYS A 75 14.63 -3.87 5.45
C CYS A 75 13.20 -4.43 5.53
N MET A 76 12.80 -5.09 4.44
CA MET A 76 11.52 -5.78 4.32
C MET A 76 11.76 -7.19 3.78
N CYS A 77 10.96 -8.16 4.22
CA CYS A 77 10.94 -9.52 3.70
C CYS A 77 9.53 -9.90 3.23
N SER A 78 9.46 -10.79 2.24
CA SER A 78 8.22 -11.42 1.82
C SER A 78 8.08 -12.79 2.48
N VAL A 79 6.93 -13.02 3.13
CA VAL A 79 6.60 -14.27 3.82
C VAL A 79 5.31 -14.83 3.23
N ALA A 80 5.30 -16.11 2.88
CA ALA A 80 4.12 -16.81 2.39
C ALA A 80 3.99 -18.19 3.02
N GLY A 81 2.75 -18.65 3.20
CA GLY A 81 2.42 -20.00 3.69
C GLY A 81 2.29 -20.15 5.19
N LEU A 82 2.31 -19.05 5.95
CA LEU A 82 1.96 -19.03 7.37
C LEU A 82 0.65 -18.25 7.56
N ASP A 83 -0.14 -18.60 8.57
CA ASP A 83 -1.24 -17.75 9.01
C ASP A 83 -0.74 -16.50 9.74
N ARG A 84 -1.61 -15.49 9.85
CA ARG A 84 -1.29 -14.20 10.47
C ARG A 84 -0.89 -14.32 11.95
N PRO A 85 -1.67 -15.01 12.83
CA PRO A 85 -1.30 -15.17 14.24
C PRO A 85 0.09 -15.80 14.46
N THR A 86 0.42 -16.84 13.69
CA THR A 86 1.74 -17.47 13.71
C THR A 86 2.82 -16.48 13.33
N LEU A 87 2.64 -15.77 12.22
CA LEU A 87 3.60 -14.77 11.75
C LEU A 87 3.80 -13.61 12.74
N GLU A 88 2.73 -13.14 13.37
CA GLU A 88 2.80 -12.11 14.42
C GLU A 88 3.60 -12.58 15.64
N LYS A 89 3.45 -13.85 16.04
CA LYS A 89 4.27 -14.44 17.11
C LYS A 89 5.75 -14.46 16.72
N LEU A 90 6.07 -14.90 15.50
CA LEU A 90 7.47 -14.92 15.02
C LEU A 90 8.08 -13.52 14.93
N CYS A 91 7.30 -12.50 14.54
CA CYS A 91 7.74 -11.11 14.57
C CYS A 91 8.11 -10.64 15.98
N LYS A 92 7.30 -11.01 16.99
CA LYS A 92 7.59 -10.70 18.40
C LYS A 92 8.86 -11.40 18.90
N GLU A 93 9.04 -12.67 18.55
CA GLU A 93 10.25 -13.44 18.87
C GLU A 93 11.50 -12.84 18.21
N ALA A 94 11.41 -12.48 16.93
CA ALA A 94 12.51 -11.84 16.21
C ALA A 94 12.90 -10.48 16.80
N LYS A 95 11.90 -9.68 17.19
CA LYS A 95 12.09 -8.40 17.89
C LYS A 95 12.79 -8.60 19.24
N ALA A 96 12.36 -9.57 20.04
CA ALA A 96 12.91 -9.83 21.36
C ALA A 96 14.37 -10.33 21.31
N ALA A 97 14.79 -10.93 20.20
CA ALA A 97 16.16 -11.40 20.00
C ALA A 97 17.17 -10.29 19.65
N ASP A 98 16.71 -9.09 19.26
CA ASP A 98 17.61 -7.99 18.89
C ASP A 98 17.83 -7.04 20.06
N THR A 99 18.98 -7.18 20.71
CA THR A 99 19.42 -6.31 21.81
C THR A 99 20.28 -5.14 21.33
N SER A 100 20.49 -4.98 20.02
CA SER A 100 21.42 -3.98 19.48
C SER A 100 20.82 -2.60 19.23
N VAL A 101 19.49 -2.47 19.37
CA VAL A 101 18.77 -1.20 19.28
C VAL A 101 17.81 -1.08 20.45
N LYS A 102 17.56 0.16 20.90
CA LYS A 102 16.70 0.43 22.08
C LYS A 102 15.24 -0.01 21.85
N GLU A 103 14.73 0.23 20.64
CA GLU A 103 13.34 -0.05 20.27
C GLU A 103 13.30 -0.86 18.96
N PRO A 104 13.54 -2.18 19.02
CA PRO A 104 13.53 -3.01 17.82
C PRO A 104 12.12 -3.07 17.21
N VAL A 105 12.08 -3.03 15.88
CA VAL A 105 10.86 -3.11 15.08
C VAL A 105 10.94 -4.34 14.19
N CYS A 106 9.87 -5.12 14.21
CA CYS A 106 9.61 -6.22 13.28
C CYS A 106 8.12 -6.49 13.31
N GLN A 107 7.42 -6.23 12.21
CA GLN A 107 5.97 -6.41 12.15
C GLN A 107 5.52 -6.72 10.73
N ILE A 108 4.28 -7.20 10.61
CA ILE A 108 3.60 -7.26 9.31
C ILE A 108 3.43 -5.82 8.81
N ALA A 109 3.77 -5.60 7.55
CA ALA A 109 3.73 -4.31 6.87
C ALA A 109 2.64 -4.28 5.80
N ASN A 110 2.43 -5.40 5.11
CA ASN A 110 1.38 -5.54 4.11
C ASN A 110 0.71 -6.91 4.25
N VAL A 111 -0.62 -6.92 4.23
CA VAL A 111 -1.48 -8.12 4.12
C VAL A 111 -1.97 -8.20 2.69
N LEU A 112 -1.32 -9.02 1.87
CA LEU A 112 -1.42 -8.96 0.41
C LEU A 112 -2.44 -9.94 -0.19
N PHE A 113 -2.49 -11.15 0.35
CA PHE A 113 -3.38 -12.24 -0.07
C PHE A 113 -3.36 -13.33 1.00
N PRO A 114 -4.26 -14.33 0.97
CA PRO A 114 -4.30 -15.40 1.96
C PRO A 114 -2.93 -16.05 2.17
N ALA A 115 -2.49 -16.06 3.44
CA ALA A 115 -1.16 -16.52 3.87
C ALA A 115 -0.01 -15.85 3.10
N GLY A 116 -0.12 -14.54 2.89
CA GLY A 116 0.74 -13.75 2.03
C GLY A 116 1.00 -12.36 2.54
N PHE A 117 2.23 -12.14 3.00
CA PHE A 117 2.60 -10.94 3.72
C PHE A 117 3.92 -10.40 3.24
N THR A 118 4.14 -9.13 3.57
CA THR A 118 5.49 -8.64 3.80
C THR A 118 5.62 -8.18 5.23
N CYS A 119 6.77 -8.45 5.83
CA CYS A 119 7.13 -7.93 7.14
C CYS A 119 8.32 -6.99 7.00
N ALA A 120 8.38 -5.97 7.85
CA ALA A 120 9.41 -4.94 7.80
C ALA A 120 9.89 -4.57 9.21
N GLY A 121 11.10 -4.04 9.28
CA GLY A 121 11.70 -3.65 10.55
C GLY A 121 13.21 -3.40 10.48
N ASN A 122 13.85 -3.39 11.64
CA ASN A 122 15.31 -3.36 11.74
C ASN A 122 15.90 -4.59 11.06
N LYS A 123 17.04 -4.41 10.38
CA LYS A 123 17.61 -5.45 9.51
C LYS A 123 17.83 -6.78 10.26
N LYS A 124 18.43 -6.74 11.45
CA LYS A 124 18.68 -7.94 12.26
C LYS A 124 17.38 -8.66 12.67
N CYS A 125 16.35 -7.91 13.04
CA CYS A 125 15.05 -8.50 13.37
C CYS A 125 14.42 -9.20 12.14
N VAL A 126 14.46 -8.56 10.96
CA VAL A 126 13.88 -9.14 9.74
C VAL A 126 14.67 -10.36 9.26
N ASP A 127 16.00 -10.32 9.35
CA ASP A 127 16.85 -11.47 9.05
C ASP A 127 16.50 -12.64 10.00
N LYS A 128 16.32 -12.36 11.30
CA LYS A 128 15.90 -13.35 12.28
C LYS A 128 14.50 -13.91 12.01
N LEU A 129 13.56 -13.05 11.62
CA LEU A 129 12.21 -13.46 11.24
C LEU A 129 12.24 -14.44 10.07
N CYS A 130 13.11 -14.20 9.07
CA CYS A 130 13.24 -15.11 7.93
C CYS A 130 13.70 -16.52 8.40
N GLU A 131 14.71 -16.61 9.28
CA GLU A 131 15.12 -17.89 9.86
C GLU A 131 13.98 -18.60 10.59
N LEU A 132 13.25 -17.87 11.44
CA LEU A 132 12.14 -18.40 12.24
C LEU A 132 10.99 -18.87 11.35
N ALA A 133 10.63 -18.09 10.33
CA ALA A 133 9.57 -18.45 9.38
C ALA A 133 9.94 -19.69 8.55
N THR A 134 11.20 -19.82 8.12
CA THR A 134 11.68 -21.03 7.44
C THR A 134 11.60 -22.25 8.35
N LYS A 135 12.01 -22.13 9.62
CA LYS A 135 11.88 -23.22 10.62
C LYS A 135 10.42 -23.58 10.89
N ALA A 136 9.53 -22.60 10.86
CA ALA A 136 8.08 -22.79 10.96
C ALA A 136 7.42 -23.32 9.68
N ARG A 137 8.21 -23.73 8.67
CA ARG A 137 7.74 -24.30 7.39
C ARG A 137 6.93 -23.32 6.53
N ALA A 138 7.24 -22.03 6.58
CA ALA A 138 6.74 -21.08 5.60
C ALA A 138 7.10 -21.57 4.18
N LEU A 139 6.17 -21.49 3.23
CA LEU A 139 6.43 -21.76 1.81
C LEU A 139 7.51 -20.83 1.24
N GLN A 140 7.59 -19.61 1.78
CA GLN A 140 8.59 -18.64 1.40
C GLN A 140 8.87 -17.70 2.58
N ALA A 141 10.15 -17.42 2.84
CA ALA A 141 10.59 -16.31 3.69
C ALA A 141 11.91 -15.76 3.12
N ARG A 142 11.89 -14.56 2.54
CA ARG A 142 13.10 -13.94 1.97
C ARG A 142 13.08 -12.43 2.06
N VAL A 143 14.24 -11.83 2.35
CA VAL A 143 14.44 -10.39 2.23
C VAL A 143 14.21 -9.98 0.76
N ILE A 144 13.49 -8.88 0.57
CA ILE A 144 13.21 -8.32 -0.77
C ILE A 144 14.03 -7.05 -0.99
N LYS A 145 14.33 -6.76 -2.25
CA LYS A 145 15.00 -5.52 -2.67
C LYS A 145 14.02 -4.35 -2.54
N ALA A 146 13.73 -3.95 -1.31
CA ALA A 146 12.96 -2.76 -0.97
C ALA A 146 13.91 -1.74 -0.33
N GLY A 147 13.60 -0.45 -0.53
CA GLY A 147 14.44 0.64 -0.03
C GLY A 147 14.60 0.59 1.49
N GLY A 148 13.53 0.35 2.25
CA GLY A 148 13.58 0.35 3.72
C GLY A 148 12.40 -0.39 4.37
N ALA A 149 12.16 -0.14 5.66
CA ALA A 149 11.10 -0.78 6.45
C ALA A 149 9.79 0.01 6.40
N PHE A 150 9.20 0.09 5.21
CA PHE A 150 7.96 0.84 4.96
C PHE A 150 6.77 0.24 5.73
N HIS A 151 5.76 1.08 6.03
CA HIS A 151 4.55 0.65 6.77
C HIS A 151 4.86 0.14 8.19
N THR A 152 5.87 0.76 8.83
CA THR A 152 6.26 0.51 10.22
C THR A 152 6.52 1.82 10.97
N PRO A 153 6.61 1.80 12.31
CA PRO A 153 6.99 2.97 13.10
C PRO A 153 8.33 3.62 12.70
N LEU A 154 9.24 2.89 12.04
CA LEU A 154 10.51 3.44 11.55
C LEU A 154 10.30 4.56 10.49
N MET A 155 9.12 4.64 9.88
CA MET A 155 8.77 5.70 8.94
C MET A 155 8.18 6.95 9.61
N LYS A 156 8.13 7.03 10.95
CA LYS A 156 7.56 8.16 11.68
C LYS A 156 8.15 9.53 11.27
N PRO A 157 9.47 9.69 11.11
CA PRO A 157 10.03 10.98 10.66
C PRO A 157 9.51 11.41 9.28
N ALA A 158 9.43 10.46 8.35
CA ALA A 158 8.87 10.73 7.02
C ALA A 158 7.38 11.08 7.09
N GLN A 159 6.64 10.46 8.01
CA GLN A 159 5.21 10.66 8.18
C GLN A 159 4.92 12.09 8.64
N GLU A 160 5.72 12.60 9.57
CA GLU A 160 5.57 13.96 10.09
C GLU A 160 5.80 15.02 9.00
N GLU A 161 6.76 14.79 8.12
CA GLU A 161 7.01 15.66 6.98
C GLU A 161 5.84 15.64 5.97
N LEU A 162 5.39 14.43 5.60
CA LEU A 162 4.28 14.27 4.67
C LEU A 162 2.96 14.82 5.21
N ASN A 163 2.71 14.65 6.52
CA ASN A 163 1.51 15.16 7.18
C ASN A 163 1.39 16.68 7.05
N LYS A 164 2.50 17.42 7.20
CA LYS A 164 2.52 18.88 7.02
C LYS A 164 2.10 19.28 5.60
N ALA A 165 2.49 18.50 4.60
CA ALA A 165 2.11 18.76 3.20
C ALA A 165 0.66 18.36 2.92
N ILE A 166 0.19 17.25 3.50
CA ILE A 166 -1.23 16.84 3.44
C ILE A 166 -2.12 17.92 4.07
N ASP A 167 -1.74 18.45 5.23
CA ASP A 167 -2.51 19.51 5.92
C ASP A 167 -2.61 20.79 5.07
N LYS A 168 -1.54 21.13 4.34
CA LYS A 168 -1.56 22.26 3.38
C LYS A 168 -2.41 21.98 2.14
N ALA A 169 -2.53 20.72 1.72
CA ALA A 169 -3.31 20.31 0.57
C ALA A 169 -4.80 20.12 0.91
N LEU A 170 -5.14 19.81 2.18
CA LEU A 170 -6.49 19.49 2.64
C LEU A 170 -7.57 20.51 2.19
N PRO A 171 -7.37 21.83 2.26
CA PRO A 171 -8.38 22.80 1.82
C PRO A 171 -8.72 22.72 0.32
N LYS A 172 -7.85 22.13 -0.50
CA LYS A 172 -8.06 21.95 -1.94
C LYS A 172 -8.63 20.57 -2.29
N MET A 173 -8.65 19.64 -1.34
CA MET A 173 -9.18 18.31 -1.57
C MET A 173 -10.69 18.37 -1.78
N LYS A 174 -11.19 17.51 -2.67
CA LYS A 174 -12.63 17.40 -2.96
C LYS A 174 -13.18 16.10 -2.38
N PRO A 175 -14.48 16.05 -2.04
CA PRO A 175 -15.14 14.78 -1.77
C PRO A 175 -14.98 13.81 -2.95
N PRO A 176 -14.79 12.49 -2.69
CA PRO A 176 -14.58 11.53 -3.75
C PRO A 176 -15.85 11.31 -4.58
N ARG A 177 -15.69 11.09 -5.90
CA ARG A 177 -16.81 10.80 -6.82
C ARG A 177 -17.27 9.34 -6.82
N CYS A 178 -16.46 8.45 -6.25
CA CYS A 178 -16.70 7.01 -6.15
C CYS A 178 -16.13 6.49 -4.82
N SER A 179 -16.40 5.24 -4.45
CA SER A 179 -15.84 4.69 -3.21
C SER A 179 -14.32 4.55 -3.28
N ILE A 180 -13.61 4.91 -2.21
CA ILE A 180 -12.17 4.69 -2.08
C ILE A 180 -11.91 3.68 -0.96
N TYR A 181 -11.15 2.64 -1.25
CA TYR A 181 -10.72 1.66 -0.25
C TYR A 181 -9.34 2.02 0.30
N PHE A 182 -9.31 2.49 1.55
CA PHE A 182 -8.08 2.94 2.19
C PHE A 182 -7.30 1.78 2.80
N ASN A 183 -5.98 1.81 2.63
CA ASN A 183 -5.04 0.76 2.99
C ASN A 183 -5.05 0.45 4.49
N MET A 184 -5.14 1.49 5.32
CA MET A 184 -5.03 1.35 6.77
C MET A 184 -6.18 0.53 7.37
N THR A 185 -7.38 0.63 6.80
CA THR A 185 -8.60 0.00 7.37
C THR A 185 -9.10 -1.16 6.53
N GLY A 186 -8.73 -1.26 5.26
CA GLY A 186 -9.31 -2.21 4.31
C GLY A 186 -10.78 -1.91 4.01
N LYS A 187 -11.29 -0.73 4.40
CA LYS A 187 -12.71 -0.34 4.30
C LYS A 187 -12.89 0.82 3.34
N LYS A 188 -14.10 0.94 2.80
CA LYS A 188 -14.46 2.04 1.91
C LYS A 188 -14.76 3.34 2.66
N VAL A 189 -14.39 4.43 2.03
CA VAL A 189 -14.99 5.76 2.22
C VAL A 189 -15.99 5.97 1.08
N ALA A 190 -17.18 6.47 1.41
CA ALA A 190 -18.27 6.63 0.45
C ALA A 190 -18.05 7.86 -0.45
N PRO A 191 -18.68 7.90 -1.64
CA PRO A 191 -18.73 9.10 -2.46
C PRO A 191 -19.33 10.27 -1.66
N GLY A 192 -18.84 11.48 -1.89
CA GLY A 192 -19.35 12.68 -1.23
C GLY A 192 -18.90 12.88 0.23
N THR A 193 -18.16 11.93 0.83
CA THR A 193 -17.60 12.11 2.17
C THR A 193 -16.61 13.30 2.20
N PRO A 194 -16.75 14.25 3.14
CA PRO A 194 -15.82 15.36 3.31
C PRO A 194 -14.36 14.89 3.54
N PRO A 195 -13.35 15.49 2.90
CA PRO A 195 -11.93 15.14 3.10
C PRO A 195 -11.47 15.14 4.55
N SER A 196 -12.00 16.04 5.38
CA SER A 196 -11.69 16.11 6.82
C SER A 196 -12.02 14.84 7.58
N GLU A 197 -12.95 14.01 7.10
CA GLU A 197 -13.35 12.76 7.76
C GLU A 197 -12.41 11.58 7.47
N PHE A 198 -11.65 11.62 6.37
CA PHE A 198 -10.79 10.51 5.97
C PHE A 198 -9.30 10.87 5.80
N VAL A 199 -8.93 12.15 5.79
CA VAL A 199 -7.53 12.59 5.59
C VAL A 199 -6.56 11.94 6.58
N ASP A 200 -7.04 11.63 7.78
CA ASP A 200 -6.27 10.95 8.81
C ASP A 200 -5.81 9.55 8.39
N LEU A 201 -6.57 8.85 7.54
CA LEU A 201 -6.18 7.56 6.97
C LEU A 201 -4.96 7.71 6.06
N MET A 202 -4.93 8.76 5.23
CA MET A 202 -3.78 9.08 4.37
C MET A 202 -2.54 9.46 5.20
N LYS A 203 -2.75 10.32 6.22
CA LYS A 203 -1.68 10.77 7.13
C LYS A 203 -1.04 9.60 7.89
N LYS A 204 -1.83 8.59 8.25
CA LYS A 204 -1.39 7.43 9.05
C LYS A 204 -0.91 6.25 8.20
N GLN A 205 -1.19 6.24 6.89
CA GLN A 205 -0.89 5.12 5.98
C GLN A 205 0.55 4.59 6.07
N MET A 206 1.54 5.47 6.11
CA MET A 206 2.94 5.08 5.96
C MET A 206 3.54 4.39 7.20
N THR A 207 2.90 4.51 8.35
CA THR A 207 3.32 3.87 9.62
C THR A 207 2.37 2.77 10.08
N ASN A 208 1.36 2.44 9.26
CA ASN A 208 0.39 1.40 9.52
C ASN A 208 0.40 0.36 8.39
N GLU A 209 -0.14 -0.82 8.70
CA GLU A 209 -0.27 -1.92 7.74
C GLU A 209 -1.08 -1.51 6.50
N VAL A 210 -0.71 -2.06 5.35
CA VAL A 210 -1.53 -2.03 4.14
C VAL A 210 -2.37 -3.29 4.06
N LEU A 211 -3.68 -3.13 4.21
CA LEU A 211 -4.67 -4.20 4.20
C LEU A 211 -5.22 -4.44 2.79
N TRP A 212 -4.36 -4.84 1.85
CA TRP A 212 -4.74 -5.05 0.45
C TRP A 212 -5.74 -6.21 0.26
N GLU A 213 -5.47 -7.37 0.86
CA GLU A 213 -6.40 -8.50 0.78
C GLU A 213 -7.78 -8.13 1.35
N PRO A 214 -7.90 -7.55 2.57
CA PRO A 214 -9.17 -7.04 3.06
C PRO A 214 -9.86 -6.05 2.12
N SER A 215 -9.13 -5.08 1.53
CA SER A 215 -9.70 -4.13 0.57
C SER A 215 -10.34 -4.84 -0.63
N ILE A 216 -9.63 -5.78 -1.26
CA ILE A 216 -10.15 -6.51 -2.42
C ILE A 216 -11.33 -7.40 -2.04
N LYS A 217 -11.26 -8.10 -0.90
CA LYS A 217 -12.39 -8.90 -0.40
C LYS A 217 -13.62 -8.03 -0.15
N GLN A 218 -13.45 -6.85 0.43
CA GLN A 218 -14.56 -5.92 0.65
C GLN A 218 -15.11 -5.37 -0.67
N MET A 219 -14.27 -5.06 -1.65
CA MET A 219 -14.74 -4.67 -3.01
C MET A 219 -15.61 -5.76 -3.65
N ILE A 220 -15.23 -7.03 -3.53
CA ILE A 220 -16.01 -8.16 -4.04
C ILE A 220 -17.34 -8.30 -3.28
N MET A 221 -17.33 -8.19 -1.95
CA MET A 221 -18.56 -8.22 -1.14
C MET A 221 -19.51 -7.08 -1.52
N ASP A 222 -18.95 -5.90 -1.82
CA ASP A 222 -19.65 -4.73 -2.33
C ASP A 222 -20.08 -4.84 -3.81
N GLN A 223 -19.97 -6.02 -4.40
CA GLN A 223 -20.39 -6.34 -5.76
C GLN A 223 -19.58 -5.63 -6.86
N VAL A 224 -18.33 -5.21 -6.58
CA VAL A 224 -17.41 -4.80 -7.65
C VAL A 224 -17.02 -6.04 -8.45
N LYS A 225 -17.35 -6.05 -9.74
CA LYS A 225 -17.14 -7.22 -10.59
C LYS A 225 -15.90 -7.06 -11.49
N ASP A 226 -15.78 -5.94 -12.19
CA ASP A 226 -14.71 -5.69 -13.18
C ASP A 226 -13.58 -4.90 -12.53
N PHE A 227 -12.35 -5.35 -12.70
CA PHE A 227 -11.17 -4.71 -12.13
C PHE A 227 -10.22 -4.27 -13.24
N TYR A 228 -9.61 -3.09 -13.09
CA TYR A 228 -8.64 -2.56 -14.03
C TYR A 228 -7.36 -2.18 -13.27
N GLU A 229 -6.27 -2.93 -13.48
CA GLU A 229 -4.96 -2.60 -12.95
C GLU A 229 -4.34 -1.50 -13.81
N CYS A 230 -4.27 -0.28 -13.25
CA CYS A 230 -3.68 0.89 -13.89
C CYS A 230 -2.22 1.05 -13.44
N GLY A 231 -1.28 0.74 -14.34
CA GLY A 231 0.14 0.93 -14.09
C GLY A 231 1.03 0.01 -14.95
N PRO A 232 2.36 0.20 -14.89
CA PRO A 232 3.29 -0.44 -15.82
C PRO A 232 3.56 -1.93 -15.53
N LEU A 233 3.01 -2.46 -14.43
CA LEU A 233 3.25 -3.82 -13.94
C LEU A 233 1.93 -4.60 -13.82
N LYS A 234 2.02 -5.87 -13.43
CA LYS A 234 0.87 -6.80 -13.32
C LYS A 234 0.77 -7.43 -11.93
N GLN A 235 1.28 -6.72 -10.92
CA GLN A 235 1.45 -7.26 -9.58
C GLN A 235 0.11 -7.32 -8.85
N LEU A 236 -0.76 -6.31 -9.01
CA LEU A 236 -2.07 -6.28 -8.35
C LEU A 236 -2.95 -7.42 -8.86
N LYS A 237 -3.03 -7.64 -10.18
CA LYS A 237 -3.75 -8.76 -10.79
C LYS A 237 -3.18 -10.11 -10.33
N SER A 238 -1.86 -10.22 -10.20
CA SER A 238 -1.22 -11.43 -9.67
C SER A 238 -1.60 -11.70 -8.21
N MET A 239 -1.77 -10.66 -7.40
CA MET A 239 -2.27 -10.78 -6.02
C MET A 239 -3.77 -11.09 -5.98
N ILE A 240 -4.58 -10.46 -6.84
CA ILE A 240 -6.02 -10.76 -6.97
C ILE A 240 -6.22 -12.25 -7.32
N LYS A 241 -5.39 -12.84 -8.19
CA LYS A 241 -5.41 -14.30 -8.47
C LYS A 241 -5.32 -15.15 -7.22
N ARG A 242 -4.58 -14.69 -6.21
CA ARG A 242 -4.43 -15.39 -4.93
C ARG A 242 -5.55 -15.12 -3.93
N ILE A 243 -6.34 -14.06 -4.15
CA ILE A 243 -7.47 -13.68 -3.30
C ILE A 243 -8.75 -14.34 -3.82
N ASP A 244 -9.03 -14.19 -5.12
CA ASP A 244 -10.27 -14.65 -5.75
C ASP A 244 -10.05 -14.93 -7.26
N GLN A 245 -10.44 -16.13 -7.71
CA GLN A 245 -10.24 -16.57 -9.09
C GLN A 245 -11.15 -15.87 -10.10
N ASP A 246 -12.37 -15.52 -9.71
CA ASP A 246 -13.32 -14.91 -10.63
C ASP A 246 -13.03 -13.42 -10.80
N ALA A 247 -12.69 -12.72 -9.71
CA ALA A 247 -12.15 -11.37 -9.78
C ALA A 247 -10.90 -11.31 -10.67
N PHE A 248 -9.99 -12.29 -10.56
CA PHE A 248 -8.80 -12.37 -11.41
C PHE A 248 -9.12 -12.50 -12.90
N LYS A 249 -10.07 -13.37 -13.27
CA LYS A 249 -10.52 -13.53 -14.67
C LYS A 249 -11.12 -12.23 -15.21
N ARG A 250 -11.80 -11.47 -14.34
CA ARG A 250 -12.41 -10.17 -14.67
C ARG A 250 -11.50 -8.97 -14.39
N THR A 251 -10.21 -9.22 -14.11
CA THR A 251 -9.21 -8.17 -13.98
C THR A 251 -8.48 -7.98 -15.29
N GLU A 252 -8.40 -6.76 -15.79
CA GLU A 252 -7.61 -6.39 -16.97
C GLU A 252 -6.42 -5.50 -16.56
N ASN A 253 -5.27 -5.66 -17.22
CA ASN A 253 -4.16 -4.73 -17.03
C ASN A 253 -4.20 -3.68 -18.12
N ILE A 254 -4.09 -2.43 -17.75
CA ILE A 254 -4.00 -1.31 -18.70
C ILE A 254 -2.52 -1.00 -18.89
N SER A 255 -2.05 -1.23 -20.11
CA SER A 255 -0.63 -1.02 -20.46
C SER A 255 -0.37 0.47 -20.70
N VAL A 256 0.83 0.90 -20.30
CA VAL A 256 1.37 2.26 -20.43
C VAL A 256 2.79 2.23 -20.95
#